data_AF-A0A183D591-F1
#
_entry.id   AF-A0A183D591-F1
#
_cell.length_a   1.000
_cell.length_b   1.000
_cell.length_c   1.000
_cell.angle_alpha   90.00
_cell.angle_beta   90.00
_cell.angle_gamma   90.00
#
_symmetry.space_group_name_H-M   'P 1'
#
loop_
_entity.id
_entity.type
_entity.pdbx_description
1 polymer ?
#
loop_
_entity_poly.entity_id
_entity_poly.type
_entity_poly.pdbx_seq_one_letter_code
_entity_poly.pdbx_strand_id
1 'polypeptide(L)'
;MKVSRNDFQHNQGTTLLVEEITGKTDIVVENNQFQHNRFQKNTALSSAVKLGTSGNSSEIQICLYGNLIHRNVMEIILQIGRTVQKNTPIDVKVAVVGNSFLENLALDTAYLATNNAKISYNSFNNAEARCELRTGLKISQAQINATNNYWGSSKHDKVMDRICDSHKNQSLIPVEVMPFLSAAPEQLFTNVKQLGNLLSKVYDFSGFLVRK
;
A
#
# COMPACT_ATOMS: atom_id res chain seq x y z
N MET A 1 5.52 -15.60 4.58
CA MET A 1 6.81 -14.85 4.56
C MET A 1 6.68 -13.60 5.41
N LYS A 2 7.71 -13.26 6.18
CA LYS A 2 7.74 -12.04 7.01
C LYS A 2 9.03 -11.25 6.76
N VAL A 3 8.90 -9.98 6.43
CA VAL A 3 9.99 -9.00 6.30
C VAL A 3 9.79 -7.94 7.36
N SER A 4 10.64 -7.92 8.38
CA SER A 4 10.41 -7.06 9.54
C SER A 4 11.68 -6.37 10.04
N ARG A 5 11.57 -5.08 10.38
CA ARG A 5 12.63 -4.31 11.07
C ARG A 5 13.95 -4.23 10.29
N ASN A 6 13.85 -4.12 8.96
CA ASN A 6 15.00 -3.91 8.09
C ASN A 6 15.12 -2.44 7.70
N ASP A 7 16.33 -2.06 7.31
CA ASP A 7 16.65 -0.74 6.77
C ASP A 7 17.20 -0.90 5.34
N PHE A 8 16.41 -0.49 4.36
CA PHE A 8 16.74 -0.59 2.94
C PHE A 8 17.08 0.80 2.41
N GLN A 9 18.38 1.07 2.25
CA GLN A 9 18.87 2.37 1.81
C GLN A 9 19.72 2.30 0.54
N HIS A 10 19.60 3.32 -0.30
CA HIS A 10 20.45 3.53 -1.48
C HIS A 10 20.44 2.38 -2.50
N ASN A 11 19.40 1.55 -2.50
CA ASN A 11 19.22 0.50 -3.49
C ASN A 11 18.85 1.09 -4.85
N GLN A 12 19.20 0.35 -5.90
CA GLN A 12 18.83 0.68 -7.28
C GLN A 12 17.85 -0.35 -7.84
N GLY A 13 16.79 0.12 -8.49
CA GLY A 13 15.74 -0.74 -9.02
C GLY A 13 14.68 -1.09 -7.98
N THR A 14 14.02 -2.23 -8.14
CA THR A 14 13.00 -2.67 -7.17
C THR A 14 13.67 -3.14 -5.88
N THR A 15 13.30 -2.55 -4.74
CA THR A 15 13.99 -2.80 -3.46
C THR A 15 13.52 -4.09 -2.77
N LEU A 16 12.20 -4.26 -2.62
CA LEU A 16 11.60 -5.53 -2.20
C LEU A 16 10.69 -6.04 -3.30
N LEU A 17 11.03 -7.22 -3.84
CA LEU A 17 10.27 -7.90 -4.88
C LEU A 17 9.84 -9.28 -4.40
N VAL A 18 8.53 -9.52 -4.41
CA VAL A 18 7.98 -10.88 -4.42
C VAL A 18 7.30 -11.03 -5.77
N GLU A 19 7.92 -11.81 -6.66
CA GLU A 19 7.42 -11.97 -8.03
C GLU A 19 6.08 -12.68 -8.03
N GLU A 20 5.99 -13.89 -7.48
CA GLU A 20 4.78 -14.70 -7.58
C GLU A 20 4.37 -15.29 -6.23
N ILE A 21 3.31 -14.74 -5.64
CA ILE A 21 2.66 -15.29 -4.45
C ILE A 21 1.61 -16.30 -4.90
N THR A 22 1.76 -17.55 -4.48
CA THR A 22 0.84 -18.67 -4.77
C THR A 22 0.48 -19.44 -3.50
N GLY A 23 -0.57 -20.27 -3.59
CA GLY A 23 -1.05 -21.12 -2.50
C GLY A 23 -1.58 -20.34 -1.29
N LYS A 24 -1.67 -21.03 -0.15
CA LYS A 24 -2.05 -20.45 1.14
C LYS A 24 -0.85 -19.76 1.78
N THR A 25 -0.74 -18.45 1.57
CA THR A 25 0.45 -17.69 1.94
C THR A 25 0.10 -16.34 2.58
N ASP A 26 0.63 -16.12 3.78
CA ASP A 26 0.63 -14.81 4.44
C ASP A 26 1.94 -14.09 4.15
N ILE A 27 1.86 -12.89 3.55
CA ILE A 27 2.98 -11.98 3.36
C ILE A 27 2.85 -10.82 4.33
N VAL A 28 3.82 -10.66 5.20
CA VAL A 28 3.88 -9.56 6.18
C VAL A 28 5.11 -8.71 5.95
N VAL A 29 4.93 -7.42 5.69
CA VAL A 29 6.01 -6.42 5.61
C VAL A 29 5.78 -5.40 6.71
N GLU A 30 6.56 -5.47 7.79
CA GLU A 30 6.31 -4.67 8.98
C GLU A 30 7.52 -3.88 9.48
N ASN A 31 7.29 -2.65 9.95
CA ASN A 31 8.29 -1.88 10.68
C ASN A 31 9.65 -1.75 9.95
N ASN A 32 9.64 -1.74 8.61
CA ASN A 32 10.85 -1.54 7.81
C ASN A 32 11.00 -0.07 7.44
N GLN A 33 12.24 0.33 7.13
CA GLN A 33 12.56 1.63 6.58
C GLN A 33 13.04 1.45 5.13
N PHE A 34 12.43 2.18 4.20
CA PHE A 34 12.85 2.25 2.80
C PHE A 34 13.21 3.69 2.50
N GLN A 35 14.49 4.01 2.34
CA GLN A 35 14.97 5.38 2.25
C GLN A 35 15.97 5.60 1.12
N HIS A 36 15.84 6.71 0.40
CA HIS A 36 16.81 7.11 -0.62
C HIS A 36 17.09 6.04 -1.69
N ASN A 37 16.16 5.10 -1.90
CA ASN A 37 16.26 4.12 -2.98
C ASN A 37 15.84 4.78 -4.29
N ARG A 38 16.46 4.36 -5.39
CA ARG A 38 16.26 4.98 -6.70
C ARG A 38 15.93 3.96 -7.78
N PHE A 39 15.15 4.35 -8.78
CA PHE A 39 14.94 3.53 -9.97
C PHE A 39 16.27 3.22 -10.68
N GLN A 40 16.32 2.09 -11.36
CA GLN A 40 17.45 1.73 -12.21
C GLN A 40 17.25 2.37 -13.59
N LYS A 41 18.23 3.13 -14.08
CA LYS A 41 18.24 3.61 -15.47
C LYS A 41 18.24 2.38 -16.38
N ASN A 42 17.18 2.20 -17.18
CA ASN A 42 17.03 1.18 -18.25
C ASN A 42 16.23 -0.10 -17.92
N THR A 43 15.46 -0.19 -16.83
CA THR A 43 14.55 -1.33 -16.59
C THR A 43 13.09 -0.92 -16.35
N ALA A 44 12.18 -1.88 -16.52
CA ALA A 44 10.74 -1.72 -16.30
C ALA A 44 10.40 -1.20 -14.89
N LEU A 45 9.18 -0.66 -14.73
CA LEU A 45 8.57 -0.11 -13.50
C LEU A 45 9.30 -0.55 -12.20
N SER A 46 10.07 0.36 -11.60
CA SER A 46 10.77 0.13 -10.33
C SER A 46 9.89 0.53 -9.14
N SER A 47 9.98 -0.23 -8.05
CA SER A 47 9.25 0.05 -6.82
C SER A 47 10.06 -0.13 -5.54
N ALA A 48 9.71 0.61 -4.49
CA ALA A 48 10.25 0.31 -3.17
C ALA A 48 9.74 -1.06 -2.69
N VAL A 49 8.44 -1.32 -2.86
CA VAL A 49 7.82 -2.61 -2.56
C VAL A 49 6.93 -3.04 -3.72
N LYS A 50 7.19 -4.24 -4.26
CA LYS A 50 6.39 -4.87 -5.31
C LYS A 50 6.01 -6.28 -4.92
N LEU A 51 4.71 -6.55 -4.86
CA LEU A 51 4.13 -7.83 -4.48
C LEU A 51 3.21 -8.30 -5.61
N GLY A 52 3.65 -9.32 -6.34
CA GLY A 52 2.92 -9.91 -7.45
C GLY A 52 2.25 -11.23 -7.08
N THR A 53 1.11 -11.52 -7.71
CA THR A 53 0.49 -12.85 -7.73
C THR A 53 0.11 -13.23 -9.15
N SER A 54 0.03 -14.54 -9.42
CA SER A 54 -0.42 -15.07 -10.70
C SER A 54 -1.93 -15.30 -10.79
N GLY A 55 -2.65 -15.29 -9.67
CA GLY A 55 -4.05 -15.69 -9.63
C GLY A 55 -4.89 -15.05 -8.53
N ASN A 56 -6.15 -15.46 -8.47
CA ASN A 56 -7.05 -15.13 -7.37
C ASN A 56 -6.92 -16.21 -6.29
N SER A 57 -6.86 -15.83 -5.02
CA SER A 57 -6.92 -16.77 -3.91
C SER A 57 -7.33 -16.04 -2.63
N SER A 58 -8.46 -16.46 -2.07
CA SER A 58 -8.94 -15.97 -0.78
C SER A 58 -8.06 -16.42 0.40
N GLU A 59 -7.13 -17.36 0.15
CA GLU A 59 -6.15 -17.88 1.09
C GLU A 59 -4.83 -17.10 1.10
N ILE A 60 -4.64 -16.15 0.17
CA ILE A 60 -3.50 -15.23 0.20
C ILE A 60 -3.90 -13.99 1.00
N GLN A 61 -3.05 -13.62 1.94
CA GLN A 61 -3.17 -12.37 2.67
C GLN A 61 -1.85 -11.59 2.63
N ILE A 62 -1.95 -10.31 2.31
CA ILE A 62 -0.83 -9.39 2.24
C ILE A 62 -1.07 -8.29 3.28
N CYS A 63 -0.12 -8.10 4.19
CA CYS A 63 -0.20 -7.07 5.23
C CYS A 63 1.07 -6.23 5.26
N LEU A 64 0.92 -4.93 5.05
CA LEU A 64 1.96 -3.92 5.19
C LEU A 64 1.62 -3.02 6.36
N TYR A 65 2.47 -2.96 7.39
CA TYR A 65 2.18 -2.10 8.53
C TYR A 65 3.40 -1.48 9.21
N GLY A 66 3.22 -0.24 9.69
CA GLY A 66 4.27 0.46 10.45
C GLY A 66 5.55 0.75 9.66
N ASN A 67 5.54 0.65 8.32
CA ASN A 67 6.72 0.93 7.52
C ASN A 67 6.88 2.43 7.30
N LEU A 68 8.13 2.89 7.29
CA LEU A 68 8.52 4.23 6.85
C LEU A 68 9.11 4.13 5.45
N ILE A 69 8.47 4.77 4.48
CA ILE A 69 8.90 4.80 3.09
C ILE A 69 9.08 6.27 2.71
N HIS A 70 10.33 6.72 2.70
CA HIS A 70 10.68 8.14 2.70
C HIS A 70 11.77 8.46 1.67
N ARG A 71 11.61 9.57 0.93
CA ARG A 71 12.63 10.06 -0.02
C ARG A 71 13.13 9.03 -1.03
N ASN A 72 12.27 8.12 -1.46
CA ASN A 72 12.60 7.23 -2.57
C ASN A 72 12.24 7.91 -3.89
N VAL A 73 13.01 7.62 -4.93
CA VAL A 73 12.78 8.07 -6.30
C VAL A 73 12.47 6.85 -7.15
N MET A 74 11.20 6.54 -7.36
CA MET A 74 10.74 5.32 -8.03
C MET A 74 9.64 5.66 -9.02
N GLU A 75 9.23 4.71 -9.86
CA GLU A 75 8.04 4.95 -10.69
C GLU A 75 6.75 4.75 -9.89
N ILE A 76 6.71 3.68 -9.09
CA ILE A 76 5.61 3.37 -8.16
C ILE A 76 6.22 3.01 -6.81
N ILE A 77 5.78 3.59 -5.69
CA ILE A 77 6.38 3.29 -4.39
C ILE A 77 5.95 1.90 -3.87
N LEU A 78 4.64 1.68 -3.78
CA LEU A 78 4.02 0.40 -3.42
C LEU A 78 3.20 -0.14 -4.59
N GLN A 79 3.56 -1.30 -5.11
CA GLN A 79 2.84 -1.98 -6.17
C GLN A 79 2.32 -3.34 -5.70
N ILE A 80 0.99 -3.54 -5.75
CA ILE A 80 0.35 -4.83 -5.48
C ILE A 80 -0.63 -5.16 -6.61
N GLY A 81 -0.52 -6.34 -7.19
CA GLY A 81 -1.38 -6.77 -8.29
C GLY A 81 -0.89 -8.02 -8.99
N ARG A 82 -1.35 -8.24 -10.22
CA ARG A 82 -0.85 -9.34 -11.04
C ARG A 82 0.55 -9.08 -11.58
N THR A 83 1.34 -10.14 -11.69
CA THR A 83 2.62 -10.13 -12.44
C THR A 83 2.38 -9.88 -13.93
N VAL A 84 1.37 -10.53 -14.48
CA VAL A 84 0.94 -10.47 -15.88
C VAL A 84 -0.41 -9.75 -15.95
N GLN A 85 -0.61 -8.84 -16.91
CA GLN A 85 -1.79 -7.97 -16.97
C GLN A 85 -1.99 -7.14 -15.68
N LYS A 86 -0.99 -6.30 -15.38
CA LYS A 86 -0.88 -5.52 -14.13
C LYS A 86 -2.15 -4.75 -13.74
N ASN A 87 -2.97 -4.37 -14.72
CA ASN A 87 -4.19 -3.59 -14.52
C ASN A 87 -5.42 -4.41 -14.13
N THR A 88 -5.41 -5.72 -14.33
CA THR A 88 -6.55 -6.59 -13.99
C THR A 88 -6.47 -6.94 -12.51
N PRO A 89 -7.49 -6.62 -11.69
CA PRO A 89 -7.40 -6.80 -10.26
C PRO A 89 -7.46 -8.26 -9.82
N ILE A 90 -6.79 -8.54 -8.71
CA ILE A 90 -6.75 -9.83 -8.02
C ILE A 90 -7.76 -9.86 -6.88
N ASP A 91 -8.27 -11.04 -6.56
CA ASP A 91 -9.07 -11.26 -5.36
C ASP A 91 -8.21 -11.89 -4.26
N VAL A 92 -7.45 -11.02 -3.58
CA VAL A 92 -6.50 -11.33 -2.51
C VAL A 92 -6.73 -10.30 -1.40
N LYS A 93 -6.68 -10.74 -0.14
CA LYS A 93 -6.88 -9.83 1.00
C LYS A 93 -5.63 -8.97 1.20
N VAL A 94 -5.76 -7.66 1.01
CA VAL A 94 -4.67 -6.70 1.18
C VAL A 94 -4.96 -5.76 2.34
N ALA A 95 -3.96 -5.56 3.19
CA ALA A 95 -3.96 -4.63 4.31
C ALA A 95 -2.77 -3.69 4.22
N VAL A 96 -3.04 -2.40 4.20
CA VAL A 96 -2.00 -1.35 4.28
C VAL A 96 -2.38 -0.46 5.45
N VAL A 97 -1.70 -0.61 6.59
CA VAL A 97 -2.14 0.01 7.86
C VAL A 97 -0.99 0.72 8.58
N GLY A 98 -1.17 1.99 8.95
CA GLY A 98 -0.20 2.65 9.82
C GLY A 98 1.17 2.90 9.19
N ASN A 99 1.27 2.97 7.86
CA ASN A 99 2.52 3.24 7.15
C ASN A 99 2.69 4.75 6.87
N SER A 100 3.92 5.19 6.72
CA SER A 100 4.27 6.57 6.35
C SER A 100 4.93 6.60 4.98
N PHE A 101 4.25 7.18 3.99
CA PHE A 101 4.76 7.43 2.64
C PHE A 101 5.02 8.93 2.49
N LEU A 102 6.26 9.35 2.68
CA LEU A 102 6.62 10.76 2.83
C LEU A 102 7.68 11.17 1.82
N GLU A 103 7.51 12.32 1.17
CA GLU A 103 8.55 12.95 0.34
C GLU A 103 9.15 12.03 -0.74
N ASN A 104 8.39 11.04 -1.20
CA ASN A 104 8.79 10.20 -2.32
C ASN A 104 8.51 10.92 -3.64
N LEU A 105 9.40 10.71 -4.60
CA LEU A 105 9.25 11.16 -5.98
C LEU A 105 8.83 9.95 -6.82
N ALA A 106 7.54 9.88 -7.18
CA ALA A 106 6.96 8.79 -7.97
C ALA A 106 5.76 9.23 -8.79
N LEU A 107 5.37 8.44 -9.80
CA LEU A 107 4.11 8.67 -10.52
C LEU A 107 2.93 8.34 -9.61
N ASP A 108 2.92 7.13 -9.06
CA ASP A 108 1.91 6.70 -8.10
C ASP A 108 2.60 6.29 -6.78
N THR A 109 2.14 6.79 -5.64
CA THR A 109 2.66 6.31 -4.35
C THR A 109 2.21 4.88 -4.10
N ALA A 110 0.91 4.61 -4.16
CA ALA A 110 0.38 3.26 -4.08
C ALA A 110 -0.40 2.91 -5.36
N TYR A 111 -0.02 1.80 -6.00
CA TYR A 111 -0.78 1.17 -7.06
C TYR A 111 -1.33 -0.17 -6.58
N LEU A 112 -2.66 -0.28 -6.49
CA LEU A 112 -3.34 -1.47 -5.99
C LEU A 112 -4.34 -2.00 -7.03
N ALA A 113 -3.99 -3.10 -7.68
CA ALA A 113 -4.89 -3.84 -8.55
C ALA A 113 -5.47 -5.04 -7.78
N THR A 114 -6.36 -4.77 -6.82
CA THR A 114 -7.08 -5.79 -6.04
C THR A 114 -8.51 -5.36 -5.73
N ASN A 115 -9.43 -6.32 -5.65
CA ASN A 115 -10.82 -6.10 -5.27
C ASN A 115 -11.03 -6.08 -3.75
N ASN A 116 -10.03 -6.48 -2.95
CA ASN A 116 -10.19 -6.68 -1.51
C ASN A 116 -9.03 -6.03 -0.73
N ALA A 117 -9.02 -4.70 -0.71
CA ALA A 117 -8.05 -3.92 0.05
C ALA A 117 -8.73 -3.08 1.14
N LYS A 118 -8.11 -3.06 2.33
CA LYS A 118 -8.32 -1.97 3.29
C LYS A 118 -7.01 -1.22 3.53
N ILE A 119 -7.11 0.10 3.49
CA ILE A 119 -6.01 1.04 3.64
C ILE A 119 -6.44 1.98 4.73
N SER A 120 -5.76 2.01 5.87
CA SER A 120 -6.18 2.87 6.99
C SER A 120 -5.03 3.33 7.86
N TYR A 121 -5.18 4.49 8.48
CA TYR A 121 -4.20 5.08 9.39
C TYR A 121 -2.82 5.30 8.77
N ASN A 122 -2.71 5.35 7.44
CA ASN A 122 -1.47 5.70 6.76
C ASN A 122 -1.35 7.22 6.60
N SER A 123 -0.11 7.69 6.46
CA SER A 123 0.22 9.05 6.08
C SER A 123 0.78 9.08 4.66
N PHE A 124 0.04 9.70 3.75
CA PHE A 124 0.44 9.93 2.36
C PHE A 124 0.72 11.42 2.17
N ASN A 125 1.99 11.78 1.98
CA ASN A 125 2.40 13.16 1.74
C ASN A 125 3.59 13.24 0.79
N ASN A 126 3.32 13.00 -0.49
CA ASN A 126 4.27 13.01 -1.59
C ASN A 126 3.84 14.12 -2.55
N ALA A 127 4.54 15.25 -2.52
CA ALA A 127 4.15 16.47 -3.25
C ALA A 127 4.12 16.27 -4.76
N GLU A 128 5.05 15.46 -5.28
CA GLU A 128 5.25 15.23 -6.71
C GLU A 128 4.51 13.99 -7.23
N ALA A 129 3.75 13.29 -6.38
CA ALA A 129 2.96 12.13 -6.81
C ALA A 129 1.75 12.57 -7.64
N ARG A 130 1.57 11.96 -8.82
CA ARG A 130 0.35 12.15 -9.63
C ARG A 130 -0.87 11.61 -8.89
N CYS A 131 -0.71 10.46 -8.23
CA CYS A 131 -1.72 9.86 -7.38
C CYS A 131 -1.05 9.30 -6.12
N GLU A 132 -1.60 9.61 -4.95
CA GLU A 132 -1.22 8.91 -3.72
C GLU A 132 -1.76 7.48 -3.72
N LEU A 133 -2.94 7.28 -4.28
CA LEU A 133 -3.53 5.97 -4.51
C LEU A 133 -4.09 5.89 -5.92
N ARG A 134 -3.63 4.90 -6.69
CA ARG A 134 -4.20 4.48 -7.97
C ARG A 134 -4.71 3.05 -7.86
N THR A 135 -5.90 2.81 -8.37
CA THR A 135 -6.47 1.46 -8.42
C THR A 135 -6.25 0.79 -9.77
N GLY A 136 -6.41 -0.54 -9.81
CA GLY A 136 -6.57 -1.30 -11.05
C GLY A 136 -7.91 -1.04 -11.75
N LEU A 137 -8.17 -1.79 -12.82
CA LEU A 137 -9.40 -1.74 -13.61
C LEU A 137 -10.59 -2.31 -12.83
N LYS A 138 -11.73 -1.65 -12.96
CA LYS A 138 -13.02 -2.14 -12.47
C LYS A 138 -13.55 -3.23 -13.38
N ILE A 139 -13.37 -4.48 -12.97
CA ILE A 139 -13.96 -5.66 -13.62
C ILE A 139 -15.11 -6.26 -12.80
N SER A 140 -15.38 -5.73 -11.60
CA SER A 140 -16.40 -6.19 -10.68
C SER A 140 -17.06 -4.99 -9.98
N GLN A 141 -18.04 -5.24 -9.10
CA GLN A 141 -18.66 -4.21 -8.26
C GLN A 141 -17.90 -3.96 -6.94
N ALA A 142 -16.69 -4.50 -6.80
CA ALA A 142 -15.88 -4.29 -5.61
C ALA A 142 -15.49 -2.82 -5.43
N GLN A 143 -15.20 -2.47 -4.17
CA GLN A 143 -14.76 -1.14 -3.75
C GLN A 143 -13.60 -1.30 -2.76
N ILE A 144 -12.58 -0.46 -2.89
CA ILE A 144 -11.47 -0.42 -1.94
C ILE A 144 -11.85 0.49 -0.78
N ASN A 145 -11.67 0.02 0.46
CA ASN A 145 -11.83 0.87 1.64
C ASN A 145 -10.50 1.56 1.95
N ALA A 146 -10.46 2.88 1.84
CA ALA A 146 -9.29 3.71 2.13
C ALA A 146 -9.59 4.80 3.18
N THR A 147 -10.41 4.44 4.17
CA THR A 147 -10.83 5.34 5.23
C THR A 147 -9.74 5.53 6.29
N ASN A 148 -9.84 6.63 7.03
CA ASN A 148 -8.97 7.00 8.15
C ASN A 148 -7.49 7.16 7.77
N ASN A 149 -7.18 7.59 6.55
CA ASN A 149 -5.82 7.96 6.15
C ASN A 149 -5.64 9.48 6.14
N TYR A 150 -4.41 9.94 6.33
CA TYR A 150 -4.02 11.32 6.02
C TYR A 150 -3.47 11.38 4.59
N TRP A 151 -4.01 12.29 3.79
CA TRP A 151 -3.66 12.42 2.37
C TRP A 151 -2.92 13.73 2.07
N GLY A 152 -2.24 14.35 3.04
CA GLY A 152 -1.49 15.59 2.85
C GLY A 152 -2.35 16.87 2.90
N SER A 153 -3.66 16.74 3.12
CA SER A 153 -4.60 17.87 3.20
C SER A 153 -5.84 17.49 4.00
N SER A 154 -6.44 18.47 4.69
CA SER A 154 -7.75 18.35 5.35
C SER A 154 -8.92 18.81 4.47
N LYS A 155 -8.64 19.40 3.29
CA LYS A 155 -9.66 19.84 2.34
C LYS A 155 -10.10 18.68 1.44
N HIS A 156 -11.38 18.36 1.44
CA HIS A 156 -11.97 17.24 0.69
C HIS A 156 -11.53 17.20 -0.79
N ASP A 157 -11.67 18.30 -1.53
CA ASP A 157 -11.36 18.31 -2.96
C ASP A 157 -9.88 18.02 -3.24
N LYS A 158 -8.99 18.58 -2.40
CA LYS A 158 -7.55 18.29 -2.47
C LYS A 158 -7.24 16.83 -2.14
N VAL A 159 -8.02 16.19 -1.27
CA VAL A 159 -7.87 14.76 -0.96
C VAL A 159 -8.31 13.94 -2.17
N MET A 160 -9.50 14.20 -2.72
CA MET A 160 -10.01 13.49 -3.89
C MET A 160 -9.12 13.68 -5.12
N ASP A 161 -8.49 14.84 -5.29
CA ASP A 161 -7.51 15.10 -6.33
C ASP A 161 -6.23 14.26 -6.21
N ARG A 162 -5.98 13.62 -5.07
CA ARG A 162 -4.81 12.73 -4.88
C ARG A 162 -5.16 11.26 -5.09
N ILE A 163 -6.44 10.94 -5.26
CA ILE A 163 -6.93 9.58 -5.48
C ILE A 163 -7.31 9.40 -6.95
N CYS A 164 -6.82 8.33 -7.56
CA CYS A 164 -7.05 7.99 -8.95
C CYS A 164 -7.86 6.70 -9.04
N ASP A 165 -9.17 6.87 -8.90
CA ASP A 165 -10.17 5.81 -8.83
C ASP A 165 -11.31 6.05 -9.85
N SER A 166 -12.46 5.40 -9.64
CA SER A 166 -13.64 5.51 -10.51
C SER A 166 -14.17 6.94 -10.68
N HIS A 167 -13.96 7.84 -9.71
CA HIS A 167 -14.42 9.22 -9.80
C HIS A 167 -13.66 9.98 -10.89
N LYS A 168 -12.35 9.71 -11.05
CA LYS A 168 -11.52 10.32 -12.10
C LYS A 168 -11.57 9.56 -13.43
N ASN A 169 -11.76 8.26 -13.38
CA ASN A 169 -11.87 7.42 -14.56
C ASN A 169 -12.79 6.23 -14.26
N GLN A 170 -13.96 6.19 -14.88
CA GLN A 170 -15.00 5.18 -14.63
C GLN A 170 -14.53 3.73 -14.83
N SER A 171 -13.45 3.49 -15.57
CA SER A 171 -12.84 2.17 -15.74
C SER A 171 -12.00 1.70 -14.55
N LEU A 172 -11.80 2.52 -13.51
CA LEU A 172 -11.02 2.21 -12.32
C LEU A 172 -11.92 1.77 -11.14
N ILE A 173 -11.38 0.97 -10.22
CA ILE A 173 -12.11 0.51 -9.02
C ILE A 173 -12.45 1.73 -8.14
N PRO A 174 -13.69 1.86 -7.63
CA PRO A 174 -14.05 2.93 -6.70
C PRO A 174 -13.29 2.83 -5.37
N VAL A 175 -13.00 3.97 -4.76
CA VAL A 175 -12.37 4.03 -3.44
C VAL A 175 -13.29 4.76 -2.44
N GLU A 176 -13.56 4.14 -1.30
CA GLU A 176 -14.16 4.80 -0.16
C GLU A 176 -13.08 5.52 0.66
N VAL A 177 -13.05 6.85 0.62
CA VAL A 177 -11.98 7.65 1.27
C VAL A 177 -12.43 8.27 2.60
N MET A 178 -13.74 8.46 2.79
CA MET A 178 -14.30 9.14 3.97
C MET A 178 -14.62 8.16 5.11
N PRO A 179 -14.32 8.51 6.37
CA PRO A 179 -13.64 9.73 6.80
C PRO A 179 -12.14 9.71 6.46
N PHE A 180 -11.52 10.86 6.20
CA PHE A 180 -10.06 11.00 6.16
C PHE A 180 -9.55 11.84 7.34
N LEU A 181 -8.27 11.68 7.68
CA LEU A 181 -7.66 12.40 8.81
C LEU A 181 -7.30 13.83 8.41
N SER A 182 -7.52 14.80 9.31
CA SER A 182 -7.19 16.21 9.09
C SER A 182 -5.70 16.52 9.27
N ALA A 183 -4.98 15.66 9.99
CA ALA A 183 -3.55 15.74 10.22
C ALA A 183 -2.92 14.36 10.08
N ALA A 184 -1.61 14.32 9.80
CA ALA A 184 -0.87 13.07 9.83
C ALA A 184 -1.01 12.44 11.23
N PRO A 185 -1.20 11.12 11.32
CA PRO A 185 -1.06 10.44 12.60
C PRO A 185 0.39 10.62 13.06
N GLU A 186 0.67 11.60 13.92
CA GLU A 186 1.98 11.80 14.56
C GLU A 186 2.43 10.47 15.14
N GLN A 187 3.38 9.77 14.49
CA GLN A 187 3.79 8.38 14.75
C GLN A 187 2.99 7.70 15.88
N LEU A 188 1.69 7.44 15.65
CA LEU A 188 0.75 7.09 16.73
C LEU A 188 1.00 5.70 17.32
N PHE A 189 2.08 5.05 16.90
CA PHE A 189 2.42 3.67 17.21
C PHE A 189 3.87 3.58 17.71
N THR A 190 4.23 4.44 18.66
CA THR A 190 5.47 4.27 19.44
C THR A 190 5.45 2.99 20.29
N ASN A 191 4.29 2.32 20.43
CA ASN A 191 4.13 1.10 21.22
C ASN A 191 3.41 -0.04 20.46
N VAL A 192 4.04 -1.22 20.40
CA VAL A 192 3.58 -2.42 19.67
C VAL A 192 2.19 -2.89 20.14
N LYS A 193 1.81 -2.67 21.41
CA LYS A 193 0.50 -3.04 21.95
C LYS A 193 -0.66 -2.22 21.38
N GLN A 194 -0.46 -0.91 21.16
CA GLN A 194 -1.49 -0.04 20.58
C GLN A 194 -1.72 -0.38 19.11
N LEU A 195 -0.64 -0.69 18.38
CA LEU A 195 -0.72 -1.16 17.01
C LEU A 195 -1.37 -2.55 16.94
N GLY A 196 -1.01 -3.50 17.80
CA GLY A 196 -1.64 -4.82 17.89
C GLY A 196 -3.15 -4.75 18.13
N ASN A 197 -3.59 -3.84 19.01
CA ASN A 197 -5.01 -3.60 19.28
C ASN A 197 -5.75 -2.90 18.13
N LEU A 198 -5.07 -1.99 17.42
CA LEU A 198 -5.65 -1.35 16.23
C LEU A 198 -5.77 -2.35 15.09
N LEU A 199 -4.70 -3.08 14.83
CA LEU A 199 -4.64 -4.18 13.88
C LEU A 199 -5.79 -5.15 14.19
N SER A 200 -5.93 -5.68 15.41
CA SER A 200 -7.01 -6.61 15.78
C SER A 200 -8.43 -6.05 15.65
N LYS A 201 -8.59 -4.72 15.62
CA LYS A 201 -9.88 -4.05 15.37
C LYS A 201 -10.16 -3.82 13.88
N VAL A 202 -9.12 -3.64 13.06
CA VAL A 202 -9.22 -3.35 11.62
C VAL A 202 -9.26 -4.66 10.80
N TYR A 203 -8.60 -5.70 11.29
CA TYR A 203 -8.64 -7.06 10.74
C TYR A 203 -8.78 -8.11 11.85
N ASP A 204 -9.40 -9.24 11.49
CA ASP A 204 -9.30 -10.45 12.28
C ASP A 204 -7.89 -11.04 12.15
N PHE A 205 -6.99 -10.60 13.03
CA PHE A 205 -5.62 -11.12 13.15
C PHE A 205 -5.55 -12.41 13.97
N SER A 206 -6.67 -13.12 14.21
CA SER A 206 -6.67 -14.41 14.93
C SER A 206 -5.71 -15.45 14.35
N GLY A 207 -5.33 -15.32 13.06
CA GLY A 207 -4.29 -16.12 12.41
C GLY A 207 -2.85 -15.59 12.49
N PHE A 208 -2.61 -14.33 12.88
CA PHE A 208 -1.27 -13.70 12.85
C PHE A 208 -0.60 -13.65 14.23
N LEU A 209 -1.39 -13.67 15.31
CA LEU A 209 -0.88 -13.82 16.67
C LEU A 209 -0.84 -15.31 17.02
N VAL A 210 0.04 -16.07 16.35
CA VAL A 210 0.50 -17.31 16.98
C VAL A 210 1.24 -16.89 18.25
N ARG A 211 0.58 -17.23 19.36
CA ARG A 211 1.06 -17.12 20.73
C ARG A 211 2.52 -17.56 20.79
N LYS A 212 3.39 -16.70 21.32
CA LYS A 212 4.48 -17.23 22.14
C LYS A 212 3.91 -17.56 23.51
#